data_AF-A0A1I6VL44-F1
#
_entry.id   AF-A0A1I6VL44-F1
#
_cell.length_a   1.000
_cell.length_b   1.000
_cell.length_c   1.000
_cell.angle_alpha   90.00
_cell.angle_beta   90.00
_cell.angle_gamma   90.00
#
_symmetry.space_group_name_H-M   'P 1'
#
loop_
_entity.id
_entity.type
_entity.pdbx_description
1 polymer ?
#
loop_
_entity_poly.entity_id
_entity_poly.type
_entity_poly.pdbx_seq_one_letter_code
_entity_poly.pdbx_strand_id
1 'polypeptide(L)'
;MPNIPTNKNYSNKLDLYHLFVGEKFLNIEYQYLDKNTNTYITGNLDEDGQTQDYFSDVQKEFDILVGYNSSEWLSDDDLSFDHVEEKDI
;
A
#
# COMPACT_ATOMS: atom_id res chain seq x y z
N MET A 1 23.03 33.70 5.16
CA MET A 1 23.17 32.24 5.03
C MET A 1 21.90 31.70 4.40
N PRO A 2 21.96 30.73 3.46
CA PRO A 2 20.75 30.16 2.89
C PRO A 2 20.03 29.35 3.96
N ASN A 3 18.72 29.57 4.10
CA ASN A 3 17.86 28.88 5.06
C ASN A 3 17.42 27.56 4.42
N ILE A 4 18.09 26.46 4.76
CA ILE A 4 17.71 25.12 4.28
C ILE A 4 16.49 24.69 5.09
N PRO A 5 15.36 24.30 4.46
CA PRO A 5 14.19 23.84 5.20
C PRO A 5 14.58 22.65 6.08
N THR A 6 14.37 22.79 7.39
CA THR A 6 14.62 21.74 8.38
C THR A 6 13.48 20.72 8.48
N ASN A 7 12.42 20.88 7.69
CA ASN A 7 11.31 19.96 7.67
C ASN A 7 11.73 18.69 6.92
N LYS A 8 11.92 17.61 7.68
CA LYS A 8 12.11 16.27 7.14
C LYS A 8 10.76 15.79 6.63
N ASN A 9 10.45 16.10 5.39
CA ASN A 9 9.29 15.53 4.72
C ASN A 9 9.68 14.11 4.27
N TYR A 10 8.94 13.12 4.76
CA TYR A 10 9.05 11.74 4.31
C TYR A 10 8.13 11.56 3.12
N SER A 11 8.59 10.86 2.10
CA SER A 11 7.79 10.47 0.94
C SER A 11 8.03 9.02 0.61
N ASN A 12 6.96 8.27 0.34
CA ASN A 12 7.04 6.92 -0.18
C ASN A 12 6.26 6.79 -1.49
N LYS A 13 6.85 6.07 -2.44
CA LYS A 13 6.26 5.66 -3.71
C LYS A 13 6.69 4.22 -3.98
N LEU A 14 5.78 3.37 -4.40
CA LEU A 14 6.10 1.98 -4.74
C LEU A 14 5.93 1.75 -6.24
N ASP A 15 6.93 1.09 -6.82
CA ASP A 15 6.88 0.55 -8.18
C ASP A 15 6.42 -0.91 -8.10
N LEU A 16 5.25 -1.17 -8.66
CA LEU A 16 4.61 -2.49 -8.67
C LEU A 16 4.47 -3.03 -10.09
N TYR A 17 5.14 -2.41 -11.07
CA TYR A 17 5.10 -2.78 -12.48
C TYR A 17 5.34 -4.28 -12.68
N HIS A 18 6.39 -4.79 -12.04
CA HIS A 18 6.82 -6.18 -12.19
C HIS A 18 5.82 -7.21 -11.65
N LEU A 19 4.92 -6.81 -10.73
CA LEU A 19 3.89 -7.70 -10.18
C LEU A 19 2.68 -7.84 -11.12
N PHE A 20 2.43 -6.83 -11.96
CA PHE A 20 1.23 -6.74 -12.80
C PHE A 20 1.58 -6.59 -14.30
N VAL A 21 2.72 -7.12 -14.73
CA VAL A 21 3.16 -7.02 -16.13
C VAL A 21 2.09 -7.57 -17.08
N GLY A 22 1.69 -6.76 -18.05
CA GLY A 22 0.68 -7.12 -19.05
C GLY A 22 -0.75 -6.75 -18.67
N GLU A 23 -0.98 -6.33 -17.43
CA GLU A 23 -2.27 -5.80 -17.00
C GLU A 23 -2.45 -4.33 -17.37
N LYS A 24 -3.70 -3.87 -17.31
CA LYS A 24 -4.00 -2.43 -17.35
C LYS A 24 -3.85 -1.88 -15.94
N PHE A 25 -2.77 -1.16 -15.65
CA PHE A 25 -2.47 -0.66 -14.30
C PHE A 25 -3.58 0.19 -13.67
N LEU A 26 -4.35 0.92 -14.48
CA LEU A 26 -5.54 1.67 -14.01
C LEU A 26 -6.65 0.77 -13.41
N ASN A 27 -6.60 -0.54 -13.66
CA ASN A 27 -7.51 -1.53 -13.07
C ASN A 27 -6.96 -2.16 -11.80
N ILE A 28 -5.75 -1.79 -11.39
CA ILE A 28 -5.11 -2.24 -10.16
C ILE A 28 -5.29 -1.13 -9.13
N GLU A 29 -5.92 -1.48 -8.02
CA GLU A 29 -6.11 -0.63 -6.84
C GLU A 29 -5.11 -1.04 -5.76
N TYR A 30 -4.70 -0.07 -4.96
CA TYR A 30 -3.95 -0.28 -3.74
C TYR A 30 -4.60 0.43 -2.56
N GLN A 31 -4.34 -0.07 -1.36
CA GLN A 31 -4.75 0.52 -0.10
C GLN A 31 -3.56 0.53 0.88
N TYR A 32 -3.16 1.72 1.33
CA TYR A 32 -2.24 1.88 2.46
C TYR A 32 -3.02 1.85 3.76
N LEU A 33 -2.62 0.99 4.70
CA LEU A 33 -3.23 0.86 6.02
C LEU A 33 -2.26 1.37 7.10
N ASP A 34 -2.66 2.44 7.81
CA ASP A 34 -1.96 2.93 8.99
C ASP A 34 -2.47 2.18 10.24
N LYS A 35 -1.75 1.13 10.63
CA LYS A 35 -2.08 0.30 11.80
C LYS A 35 -2.25 1.08 13.10
N ASN A 36 -1.59 2.24 13.24
CA ASN A 36 -1.67 3.02 14.48
C ASN A 36 -2.98 3.80 14.59
N THR A 37 -3.53 4.23 13.46
CA THR A 37 -4.74 5.05 13.41
C THR A 37 -5.96 4.31 12.87
N ASN A 38 -5.76 3.09 12.37
CA ASN A 38 -6.73 2.31 11.61
C ASN A 38 -7.37 3.10 10.47
N THR A 39 -6.56 3.94 9.81
CA THR A 39 -6.99 4.72 8.65
C THR A 39 -6.40 4.13 7.38
N TYR A 40 -7.13 4.27 6.29
CA TYR A 40 -6.69 3.80 4.98
C TYR A 40 -6.72 4.90 3.93
N ILE A 41 -5.80 4.77 2.97
CA ILE A 41 -5.70 5.63 1.79
C ILE A 41 -5.69 4.72 0.58
N THR A 42 -6.67 4.88 -0.30
CA THR A 42 -6.81 4.10 -1.53
C THR A 42 -6.35 4.88 -2.76
N GLY A 43 -5.96 4.17 -3.80
CA GLY A 43 -5.62 4.74 -5.09
C GLY A 43 -5.43 3.66 -6.15
N ASN A 44 -5.24 4.08 -7.40
CA ASN A 44 -4.90 3.20 -8.50
C ASN A 44 -3.46 3.40 -8.94
N LEU A 45 -2.85 2.36 -9.50
CA LEU A 45 -1.54 2.50 -10.12
C LEU A 45 -1.61 3.44 -11.31
N ASP A 46 -0.54 4.22 -11.49
CA ASP A 46 -0.36 5.09 -12.65
C ASP A 46 0.00 4.28 -13.92
N GLU A 47 0.21 4.96 -15.04
CA GLU A 47 0.51 4.34 -16.33
C GLU A 47 1.84 3.55 -16.34
N ASP A 48 2.72 3.81 -15.39
CA ASP A 48 4.00 3.13 -15.21
C ASP A 48 3.93 2.03 -14.15
N GLY A 49 2.75 1.74 -13.59
CA GLY A 49 2.56 0.70 -12.57
C GLY A 49 2.99 1.13 -11.17
N GLN A 50 2.99 2.43 -10.87
CA GLN A 50 3.47 2.98 -9.61
C GLN A 50 2.31 3.57 -8.79
N THR A 51 2.44 3.57 -7.47
CA THR A 51 1.50 4.25 -6.57
C THR A 51 1.67 5.77 -6.65
N GLN A 52 0.73 6.55 -6.12
CA GLN A 52 0.95 7.98 -5.90
C GLN A 52 1.96 8.21 -4.77
N ASP A 53 2.61 9.38 -4.77
CA ASP A 53 3.48 9.80 -3.67
C ASP A 53 2.66 10.05 -2.40
N TYR A 54 3.01 9.37 -1.32
CA TYR A 54 2.49 9.67 0.00
C TYR A 54 3.49 10.50 0.79
N PHE A 55 3.10 11.72 1.20
CA PHE A 55 3.93 12.63 1.99
C PHE A 55 3.51 12.66 3.46
N SER A 56 4.50 12.75 4.35
CA SER A 56 4.26 12.93 5.79
C SER A 56 5.38 13.73 6.45
N ASP A 57 5.02 14.51 7.47
CA ASP A 57 5.99 15.27 8.29
C ASP A 57 6.66 14.37 9.35
N VAL A 58 6.20 13.13 9.50
CA VAL A 58 6.72 12.14 10.44
C VAL A 58 6.98 10.82 9.73
N GLN A 59 7.98 10.06 10.20
CA GLN A 59 8.22 8.72 9.69
C GLN A 59 7.04 7.82 10.08
N LYS A 60 6.48 7.13 9.08
CA LYS A 60 5.37 6.21 9.26
C LYS A 60 5.64 4.89 8.57
N GLU A 61 5.11 3.83 9.15
CA GLU A 61 5.08 2.49 8.59
C GLU A 61 3.63 2.14 8.25
N PHE A 62 3.43 1.52 7.10
CA PHE A 62 2.11 1.14 6.59
C PHE A 62 2.20 -0.27 6.03
N ASP A 63 1.10 -1.00 6.16
CA ASP A 63 0.86 -2.15 5.30
C ASP A 63 0.26 -1.66 3.97
N ILE A 64 0.53 -2.37 2.89
CA ILE A 64 -0.10 -2.13 1.59
C ILE A 64 -0.81 -3.39 1.12
N LEU A 65 -2.07 -3.22 0.74
CA LEU A 65 -2.84 -4.23 0.01
C LEU A 65 -2.90 -3.78 -1.45
N VAL A 66 -2.72 -4.71 -2.39
CA VAL A 66 -2.76 -4.42 -3.83
C VAL A 66 -3.57 -5.50 -4.54
N GLY A 67 -4.48 -5.10 -5.42
CA GLY A 67 -5.43 -6.00 -6.06
C GLY A 67 -6.12 -5.37 -7.25
N TYR A 68 -7.07 -6.07 -7.85
CA TYR A 68 -7.87 -5.52 -8.94
C TYR A 68 -9.00 -4.66 -8.39
N ASN A 69 -9.56 -3.73 -9.16
CA ASN A 69 -10.69 -2.88 -8.74
C ASN A 69 -11.94 -3.65 -8.30
N SER A 70 -12.04 -4.94 -8.62
CA SER A 70 -13.11 -5.83 -8.19
C SER A 70 -12.76 -6.66 -6.94
N SER A 71 -11.58 -6.45 -6.37
CA SER A 71 -11.14 -7.16 -5.17
C SER A 71 -11.94 -6.66 -3.97
N GLU A 72 -12.59 -7.59 -3.27
CA GLU A 72 -13.08 -7.32 -1.93
C GLU A 72 -11.87 -7.31 -0.99
N TRP A 73 -11.58 -6.15 -0.42
CA TRP A 73 -10.54 -6.00 0.58
C TRP A 73 -10.97 -6.75 1.84
N LEU A 74 -10.18 -7.74 2.25
CA LEU A 74 -10.44 -8.52 3.46
C LEU A 74 -10.63 -7.55 4.64
N SER A 75 -11.72 -7.72 5.38
CA SER A 75 -11.97 -6.94 6.58
C SER A 75 -11.01 -7.37 7.70
N ASP A 76 -10.80 -6.53 8.72
CA ASP A 76 -9.95 -6.88 9.87
C ASP A 76 -10.37 -8.22 10.52
N ASP A 77 -11.65 -8.61 10.40
CA ASP A 77 -12.19 -9.89 10.89
C ASP A 77 -11.73 -11.10 10.05
N ASP A 78 -11.38 -10.92 8.78
CA ASP A 78 -10.93 -12.00 7.88
C ASP A 78 -9.41 -12.23 7.95
N LEU A 79 -8.66 -11.30 8.55
CA LEU A 79 -7.20 -11.37 8.69
C LEU A 79 -6.74 -12.05 9.99
N SER A 80 -7.68 -12.53 10.83
CA SER A 80 -7.35 -13.49 11.88
C SER A 80 -7.03 -14.83 11.21
N PHE A 81 -5.80 -14.98 10.73
CA PHE A 81 -5.28 -16.26 10.25
C PHE A 81 -5.31 -17.26 11.41
N ASP A 82 -6.38 -18.04 11.47
CA ASP A 82 -6.45 -19.24 12.29
C ASP A 82 -5.30 -20.16 11.90
N HIS A 83 -4.61 -20.62 12.93
CA HIS A 83 -3.50 -21.56 12.90
C HIS A 83 -3.81 -22.72 11.93
N VAL A 84 -3.12 -22.80 10.80
CA VAL A 84 -3.20 -23.97 9.92
C VAL A 84 -2.41 -25.08 10.61
N GLU A 85 -3.11 -26.00 11.27
CA GLU A 85 -2.49 -27.27 11.69
C GLU A 85 -2.05 -28.01 10.42
N GLU A 86 -0.73 -28.10 10.21
CA GLU A 86 -0.16 -28.99 9.21
C GLU A 86 -0.61 -30.43 9.53
N LYS A 87 -1.44 -31.00 8.66
CA LYS A 87 -1.66 -32.46 8.69
C LYS A 87 -0.51 -33.12 7.94
N ASP A 88 0.38 -33.74 8.71
CA ASP A 88 1.35 -34.71 8.22
C ASP A 88 0.65 -35.76 7.34
N ILE A 89 1.15 -35.91 6.10
CA ILE A 89 0.79 -36.99 5.16
C ILE A 89 1.70 -38.19 5.41
#